data_AF-W5WUB2-F1
#
_entry.id   AF-W5WUB2-F1
#
_cell.length_a   1.000
_cell.length_b   1.000
_cell.length_c   1.000
_cell.angle_alpha   90.00
_cell.angle_beta   90.00
_cell.angle_gamma   90.00
#
_symmetry.space_group_name_H-M   'P 1'
#
loop_
_entity.id
_entity.type
_entity.pdbx_description
1 polymer ?
#
loop_
_entity_poly.entity_id
_entity_poly.type
_entity_poly.pdbx_seq_one_letter_code
_entity_poly.pdbx_strand_id
1 'polypeptide(L)'
;MHSDEDEPEGFQDEFGDDLEDDEDFDEEYDEDEDEEDAVPAYRDPRTVCHFCGGVGEIAHPVLGLIAGVPRTINSGRVCPLCEGASALIGLTPPV
;
A
#
# COMPACT_ATOMS: atom_id res chain seq x y z
N MET A 1 -56.79 2.07 10.22
CA MET A 1 -57.84 2.20 9.18
C MET A 1 -57.89 3.66 8.78
N HIS A 2 -57.06 4.07 7.84
CA HIS A 2 -57.28 5.27 7.02
C HIS A 2 -56.83 4.86 5.63
N SER A 3 -57.82 4.82 4.75
CA SER A 3 -57.76 4.53 3.33
C SER A 3 -57.54 5.85 2.63
N ASP A 4 -56.62 5.90 1.68
CA ASP A 4 -56.60 6.92 0.63
C ASP A 4 -55.98 6.25 -0.61
N GLU A 5 -56.87 5.65 -1.41
CA GLU A 5 -56.61 5.20 -2.77
C GLU A 5 -57.04 6.35 -3.69
N ASP A 6 -56.10 6.98 -4.39
CA ASP A 6 -56.37 7.96 -5.44
C ASP A 6 -55.47 7.62 -6.65
N GLU A 7 -56.13 7.44 -7.79
CA GLU A 7 -55.62 6.97 -9.09
C GLU A 7 -54.77 8.07 -9.79
N PRO A 8 -54.03 7.82 -10.89
CA PRO A 8 -54.68 7.64 -12.20
C PRO A 8 -54.02 6.63 -13.16
N GLU A 9 -54.86 6.17 -14.07
CA GLU A 9 -54.56 5.31 -15.20
C GLU A 9 -53.74 6.00 -16.30
N GLY A 10 -52.95 5.18 -17.00
CA GLY A 10 -52.74 5.32 -18.44
C GLY A 10 -51.77 6.41 -18.90
N PHE A 11 -50.52 6.02 -19.13
CA PHE A 11 -49.67 6.65 -20.14
C PHE A 11 -48.96 5.54 -20.92
N GLN A 12 -49.58 5.15 -22.04
CA GLN A 12 -48.94 4.36 -23.08
C GLN A 12 -48.30 5.35 -24.04
N ASP A 13 -46.98 5.45 -24.07
CA ASP A 13 -46.27 5.99 -25.21
C ASP A 13 -44.91 5.28 -25.33
N GLU A 14 -44.85 4.42 -26.36
CA GLU A 14 -43.73 4.22 -27.27
C GLU A 14 -42.32 4.15 -26.64
N PHE A 15 -41.86 2.92 -26.38
CA PHE A 15 -40.43 2.62 -26.27
C PHE A 15 -39.77 2.86 -27.63
N GLY A 16 -39.44 4.13 -27.90
CA GLY A 16 -38.46 4.54 -28.88
C GLY A 16 -37.08 4.19 -28.35
N ASP A 17 -36.46 3.22 -29.02
CA ASP A 17 -35.04 2.95 -29.00
C ASP A 17 -34.25 4.17 -29.50
N ASP A 18 -33.65 4.93 -28.59
CA ASP A 18 -32.56 5.84 -28.94
C ASP A 18 -31.70 6.08 -27.68
N LEU A 19 -30.76 5.17 -27.46
CA LEU A 19 -29.72 5.32 -26.45
C LEU A 19 -28.45 5.83 -27.13
N GLU A 20 -28.44 7.11 -27.51
CA GLU A 20 -27.21 7.84 -27.81
C GLU A 20 -27.39 9.30 -27.37
N ASP A 21 -26.97 9.64 -26.15
CA ASP A 21 -26.32 10.94 -25.92
C ASP A 21 -25.43 10.89 -24.67
N ASP A 22 -24.14 10.76 -24.96
CA ASP A 22 -22.99 10.68 -24.09
C ASP A 22 -22.60 12.05 -23.52
N GLU A 23 -23.32 12.63 -22.56
CA GLU A 23 -22.85 13.88 -21.91
C GLU A 23 -23.28 13.95 -20.43
N ASP A 24 -22.49 13.34 -19.53
CA ASP A 24 -22.12 13.94 -18.23
C ASP A 24 -21.25 12.98 -17.42
N PHE A 25 -19.94 13.20 -17.45
CA PHE A 25 -19.07 12.72 -16.39
C PHE A 25 -17.88 13.67 -16.23
N ASP A 26 -18.18 14.86 -15.69
CA ASP A 26 -17.20 15.69 -15.00
C ASP A 26 -16.72 14.90 -13.76
N GLU A 27 -15.69 14.08 -13.93
CA GLU A 27 -14.88 13.58 -12.81
C GLU A 27 -13.50 14.22 -12.93
N GLU A 28 -13.36 15.38 -12.28
CA GLU A 28 -12.10 15.99 -11.91
C GLU A 28 -11.35 14.99 -11.01
N TYR A 29 -10.60 14.09 -11.63
CA TYR A 29 -9.64 13.23 -10.94
C TYR A 29 -8.48 14.09 -10.46
N ASP A 30 -8.53 14.44 -9.18
CA ASP A 30 -7.41 14.95 -8.39
C ASP A 30 -6.38 13.80 -8.26
N GLU A 31 -5.53 13.65 -9.29
CA GLU A 31 -4.49 12.62 -9.36
C GLU A 31 -3.25 13.07 -8.57
N ASP A 32 -3.42 13.24 -7.25
CA ASP A 32 -2.34 13.42 -6.27
C ASP A 32 -2.05 12.08 -5.55
N GLU A 33 -2.08 10.94 -6.26
CA GLU A 33 -1.74 9.61 -5.72
C GLU A 33 -0.35 9.08 -6.15
N ASP A 34 0.56 9.95 -6.60
CA ASP A 34 1.95 9.57 -6.93
C ASP A 34 2.95 9.78 -5.77
N GLU A 35 2.53 9.58 -4.51
CA GLU A 35 3.46 9.45 -3.37
C GLU A 35 3.71 7.99 -2.95
N GLU A 36 3.36 7.00 -3.78
CA GLU A 36 3.50 5.57 -3.44
C GLU A 36 4.74 4.84 -3.99
N ASP A 37 5.65 5.47 -4.74
CA ASP A 37 6.87 4.76 -5.17
C ASP A 37 8.12 5.66 -5.21
N ALA A 38 8.39 6.36 -4.11
CA ALA A 38 9.72 6.89 -3.85
C ALA A 38 10.69 5.73 -3.51
N VAL A 39 10.91 4.82 -4.46
CA VAL A 39 12.04 3.90 -4.43
C VAL A 39 13.29 4.74 -4.17
N PRO A 40 14.09 4.42 -3.14
CA PRO A 40 15.31 5.17 -2.88
C PRO A 40 16.12 5.16 -4.17
N ALA A 41 16.44 6.34 -4.69
CA ALA A 41 17.29 6.49 -5.87
C ALA A 41 18.70 5.98 -5.53
N TYR A 42 18.88 4.67 -5.53
CA TYR A 42 20.18 4.03 -5.43
C TYR A 42 20.90 4.33 -6.73
N ARG A 43 21.69 5.40 -6.70
CA ARG A 43 22.51 5.86 -7.83
C ARG A 43 23.51 4.79 -8.31
N ASP A 44 23.77 3.78 -7.49
CA ASP A 44 24.62 2.64 -7.81
C ASP A 44 23.85 1.32 -7.53
N PRO A 45 23.93 0.31 -8.42
CA PRO A 45 23.35 -1.01 -8.14
C PRO A 45 24.07 -1.62 -6.93
N ARG A 46 23.35 -1.77 -5.81
CA ARG A 46 23.82 -2.49 -4.63
C ARG A 46 22.99 -3.76 -4.47
N THR A 47 23.65 -4.87 -4.13
CA THR A 47 22.91 -6.07 -3.72
C THR A 47 22.40 -5.94 -2.30
N VAL A 48 21.28 -6.61 -2.06
CA VAL A 48 20.78 -6.88 -0.73
C VAL A 48 21.84 -7.65 0.05
N CYS A 49 22.15 -7.20 1.27
CA CYS A 49 23.10 -7.87 2.13
C CYS A 49 22.60 -9.29 2.48
N HIS A 50 23.30 -10.33 2.01
CA HIS A 50 22.92 -11.73 2.26
C HIS A 50 22.95 -12.14 3.74
N PHE A 51 23.62 -11.38 4.59
CA PHE A 51 23.73 -11.71 6.01
C PHE A 51 22.52 -11.25 6.82
N CYS A 52 22.06 -10.00 6.63
CA CYS A 52 20.87 -9.47 7.30
C CYS A 52 19.60 -9.54 6.43
N GLY A 53 19.71 -9.98 5.17
CA GLY A 53 18.60 -10.03 4.23
C GLY A 53 18.04 -8.67 3.84
N GLY A 54 18.82 -7.59 3.98
CA GLY A 54 18.36 -6.23 3.68
C GLY A 54 17.71 -5.49 4.84
N VAL A 55 17.60 -6.10 6.02
CA VAL A 55 16.97 -5.46 7.18
C VAL A 55 17.90 -4.44 7.85
N GLY A 56 19.21 -4.53 7.65
CA GLY A 56 20.22 -3.65 8.28
C GLY A 56 20.48 -3.97 9.77
N GLU A 57 19.62 -4.77 10.38
CA GLU A 57 19.75 -5.30 11.73
C GLU A 57 19.61 -6.83 11.75
N ILE A 58 20.07 -7.43 12.84
CA ILE A 58 19.98 -8.87 13.09
C ILE A 58 19.13 -9.07 14.34
N ALA A 59 18.26 -10.07 14.29
CA ALA A 59 17.43 -10.43 15.43
C ALA A 59 18.29 -10.72 16.66
N HIS A 60 18.01 -9.98 17.74
CA HIS A 60 18.70 -10.12 19.01
C HIS A 60 17.67 -10.29 20.13
N PRO A 61 17.30 -11.55 20.43
CA PRO A 61 16.32 -11.82 21.45
C PRO A 61 16.88 -11.46 22.83
N VAL A 62 16.18 -10.59 23.53
CA VAL A 62 16.46 -10.18 24.91
C VAL A 62 15.22 -10.35 25.76
N LEU A 63 15.41 -10.51 27.07
CA LEU A 63 14.32 -10.47 28.02
C LEU A 63 14.04 -9.01 28.38
N GLY A 64 12.78 -8.61 28.26
CA GLY A 64 12.31 -7.29 28.67
C GLY A 64 11.00 -7.38 29.45
N LEU A 65 10.66 -6.29 30.12
CA LEU A 65 9.36 -6.13 30.78
C LEU A 65 8.50 -5.20 29.94
N ILE A 66 7.36 -5.70 29.47
CA ILE A 66 6.34 -4.90 28.77
C ILE A 66 5.10 -4.87 29.65
N ALA A 67 4.69 -3.68 30.10
CA ALA A 67 3.57 -3.50 31.03
C ALA A 67 3.69 -4.37 32.31
N GLY A 68 4.91 -4.52 32.84
CA GLY A 68 5.18 -5.32 34.03
C GLY A 68 5.22 -6.84 33.80
N VAL A 69 5.00 -7.30 32.56
CA VAL A 69 5.03 -8.73 32.21
C VAL A 69 6.35 -9.06 31.50
N PRO A 70 7.08 -10.11 31.92
CA PRO A 70 8.29 -10.54 31.22
C PRO A 70 7.93 -11.08 29.84
N ARG A 71 8.61 -10.58 28.82
CA ARG A 71 8.46 -10.96 27.42
C ARG A 71 9.84 -11.12 26.77
N THR A 72 9.90 -12.00 25.78
CA THR A 72 11.03 -12.02 24.85
C THR A 72 10.80 -10.93 23.81
N ILE A 73 11.78 -10.04 23.68
CA ILE A 73 11.74 -8.91 22.75
C ILE A 73 12.89 -9.10 21.76
N ASN A 74 12.64 -8.87 20.48
CA ASN A 74 13.72 -8.69 19.53
C ASN A 74 14.16 -7.23 19.58
N SER A 75 15.34 -6.93 20.13
CA SER A 75 15.83 -5.54 20.21
C SER A 75 16.49 -5.07 18.92
N GLY A 76 16.70 -5.96 17.95
CA GLY A 76 17.65 -5.74 16.87
C GLY A 76 19.08 -5.56 17.41
N ARG A 77 20.07 -5.85 16.58
CA ARG A 77 21.42 -5.33 16.70
C ARG A 77 21.84 -4.86 15.32
N VAL A 78 22.52 -3.72 15.25
CA VAL A 78 23.10 -3.24 13.99
C VAL A 78 23.95 -4.35 13.38
N CYS A 79 23.70 -4.65 12.11
CA CYS A 79 24.43 -5.67 11.39
C CYS A 79 25.91 -5.26 11.29
N PRO A 80 26.88 -6.02 11.84
CA PRO A 80 28.29 -5.61 11.82
C PRO A 80 28.92 -5.69 10.44
N LEU A 81 28.27 -6.36 9.48
CA LEU A 81 28.81 -6.54 8.13
C LEU A 81 28.45 -5.37 7.20
N CYS A 82 27.21 -4.87 7.28
CA CYS A 82 26.75 -3.74 6.48
C CYS A 82 26.62 -2.44 7.29
N GLU A 83 26.88 -2.47 8.60
CA GLU A 83 26.78 -1.33 9.51
C GLU A 83 25.42 -0.61 9.45
N GLY A 84 24.34 -1.37 9.17
CA GLY A 84 23.00 -0.81 9.01
C GLY A 84 22.67 -0.29 7.61
N ALA A 85 23.60 -0.34 6.66
CA ALA A 85 23.40 0.14 5.29
C ALA A 85 22.48 -0.73 4.43
N SER A 86 21.99 -1.87 4.97
CA SER A 86 21.16 -2.91 4.34
C SER A 86 21.70 -3.54 3.04
N ALA A 87 22.77 -2.98 2.49
CA ALA A 87 23.41 -3.37 1.26
C ALA A 87 24.93 -3.38 1.44
N LEU A 88 25.63 -4.14 0.60
CA LEU A 88 27.08 -4.25 0.62
C LEU A 88 27.67 -3.74 -0.70
N ILE A 89 28.76 -2.97 -0.60
CA ILE A 89 29.49 -2.51 -1.79
C ILE A 89 30.25 -3.69 -2.42
N GLY A 90 30.23 -3.78 -3.75
CA GLY A 90 31.04 -4.76 -4.50
C GLY A 90 30.44 -6.17 -4.61
N LEU A 91 29.33 -6.47 -3.95
CA LEU A 91 28.45 -7.55 -4.35
C LEU A 91 27.52 -6.95 -5.42
N THR A 92 27.98 -6.87 -6.66
CA THR A 92 27.07 -6.66 -7.81
C THR A 92 26.57 -8.06 -8.19
N PRO A 93 25.27 -8.28 -8.47
CA PRO A 93 24.85 -9.58 -8.99
C PRO A 93 25.64 -9.83 -10.28
N PRO A 94 26.16 -11.04 -10.52
CA PRO A 94 26.77 -11.35 -11.81
C PRO A 94 25.73 -11.09 -12.91
N VAL A 95 26.18 -10.39 -13.96
CA VAL A 95 25.39 -10.07 -15.17
C VAL A 95 25.00 -11.33 -15.94
#